data_AF-A0A9W3GRY7-F1
#
_entry.id   AF-A0A9W3GRY7-F1
#
_cell.length_a   1.000
_cell.length_b   1.000
_cell.length_c   1.000
_cell.angle_alpha   90.00
_cell.angle_beta   90.00
_cell.angle_gamma   90.00
#
_symmetry.space_group_name_H-M   'P 1'
#
loop_
_entity.id
_entity.type
_entity.pdbx_description
1 polymer ?
#
loop_
_entity_poly.entity_id
_entity_poly.type
_entity_poly.pdbx_seq_one_letter_code
_entity_poly.pdbx_strand_id
1 'polypeptide(L)'
;MLLYAQGLLAIQFLEFFYGIATATDIAYYSYIYSVVDLSMYQKVTSYCRSATLVGFTVGSVLGQILVSVAGWSLFSLNVISLTCVSVAFAVAWFLPMPQKSLFFHHVPPADQGRNGVKPQNGGIATDISASNHLPQWEDVESKIPLNTEEPPVEEQEPKPARLLVLKVLWNDFLICYSSRPLLCWSVWWALSTCGYFQVVNYAQVLWEQVMPSRHAAVYNGGVEAASTLLGAVAVFAVGYIKISWSTWGELTLSLFSLLIAAAVYIMDTVGNIWVCYASYVVFRIIYMLLITIATFQIAANLSMERYALVFGVNTFIALALQTLLTLIVVDASGFGLEITTQFFIYAGYFALIAVVFLANGAGSIMKKYRKREDPESSSQVNTS
;
A
#
# COMPACT_ATOMS: atom_id res chain seq x y z
N MET A 1 25.55 8.07 4.03
CA MET A 1 25.70 9.21 4.96
C MET A 1 25.85 8.78 6.41
N LEU A 2 25.01 7.87 6.93
CA LEU A 2 25.08 7.37 8.32
C LEU A 2 26.44 6.85 8.82
N LEU A 3 27.36 6.46 7.92
CA LEU A 3 28.68 5.95 8.26
C LEU A 3 29.71 7.05 8.57
N TYR A 4 29.68 8.15 7.80
CA TYR A 4 30.81 9.09 7.74
C TYR A 4 30.41 10.55 7.85
N ALA A 5 29.14 10.88 7.60
CA ALA A 5 28.68 12.25 7.63
C ALA A 5 28.18 12.61 9.03
N GLN A 6 28.55 13.80 9.51
CA GLN A 6 28.17 14.32 10.81
C GLN A 6 27.48 15.68 10.66
N GLY A 7 26.59 16.00 11.60
CA GLY A 7 25.90 17.28 11.66
C GLY A 7 24.51 17.29 11.02
N LEU A 8 23.78 18.37 11.27
CA LEU A 8 22.35 18.51 10.92
C LEU A 8 22.11 18.42 9.40
N LEU A 9 22.92 19.11 8.59
CA LEU A 9 22.78 19.09 7.13
C LEU A 9 22.89 17.66 6.56
N ALA A 10 23.81 16.85 7.10
CA ALA A 10 23.97 15.47 6.66
C ALA A 10 22.73 14.62 6.95
N ILE A 11 22.09 14.83 8.11
CA ILE A 11 20.83 14.15 8.45
C ILE A 11 19.69 14.65 7.56
N GLN A 12 19.59 15.95 7.27
CA GLN A 12 18.58 16.50 6.36
C GLN A 12 18.71 15.92 4.94
N PHE A 13 19.92 15.83 4.40
CA PHE A 13 20.15 15.19 3.10
C PHE A 13 19.83 13.69 3.15
N LEU A 14 20.19 12.99 4.23
CA LEU A 14 19.84 11.59 4.42
C LEU A 14 18.32 11.39 4.35
N GLU A 15 17.55 12.19 5.07
CA GLU A 15 16.09 12.13 5.08
C GLU A 15 15.48 12.45 3.70
N PHE A 16 16.04 13.43 2.98
CA PHE A 16 15.62 13.73 1.61
C PHE A 16 15.81 12.53 0.68
N PHE A 17 16.98 11.89 0.69
CA PHE A 17 17.24 10.69 -0.11
C PHE A 17 16.42 9.49 0.36
N TYR A 18 16.18 9.36 1.66
CA TYR A 18 15.29 8.33 2.21
C TYR A 18 13.85 8.51 1.70
N GLY A 19 13.36 9.75 1.64
CA GLY A 19 12.06 10.08 1.04
C GLY A 19 11.97 9.72 -0.44
N ILE A 20 13.00 10.05 -1.23
CA ILE A 20 13.08 9.65 -2.65
C ILE A 20 13.08 8.13 -2.78
N ALA A 21 13.92 7.43 -2.01
CA ALA A 21 14.00 5.97 -2.05
C ALA A 21 12.65 5.33 -1.70
N THR A 22 11.97 5.82 -0.65
CA THR A 22 10.67 5.30 -0.23
C THR A 22 9.58 5.55 -1.28
N ALA A 23 9.64 6.68 -2.01
CA ALA A 23 8.72 6.94 -3.11
C ALA A 23 8.84 5.92 -4.26
N THR A 24 10.01 5.29 -4.43
CA THR A 24 10.22 4.25 -5.45
C THR A 24 9.45 2.96 -5.18
N ASP A 25 8.93 2.72 -3.97
CA ASP A 25 8.10 1.54 -3.67
C ASP A 25 6.85 1.49 -4.57
N ILE A 26 6.20 2.63 -4.83
CA ILE A 26 5.03 2.70 -5.72
C ILE A 26 5.44 2.38 -7.16
N ALA A 27 6.62 2.86 -7.58
CA ALA A 27 7.17 2.56 -8.89
C ALA A 27 7.54 1.07 -9.02
N TYR A 28 8.09 0.46 -7.98
CA TYR A 28 8.41 -0.96 -7.93
C TYR A 28 7.16 -1.83 -8.14
N TYR A 29 6.06 -1.57 -7.42
CA TYR A 29 4.81 -2.32 -7.64
C TYR A 29 4.24 -2.08 -9.04
N SER A 30 4.31 -0.85 -9.54
CA SER A 30 3.86 -0.52 -10.90
C SER A 30 4.66 -1.28 -11.97
N TYR A 31 5.98 -1.38 -11.79
CA TYR A 31 6.85 -2.19 -12.64
C TYR A 31 6.46 -3.67 -12.59
N ILE A 32 6.35 -4.23 -11.39
CA ILE A 32 6.01 -5.65 -11.20
C ILE A 32 4.68 -5.99 -11.89
N TYR A 33 3.67 -5.13 -11.79
CA TYR A 33 2.39 -5.34 -12.46
C TYR A 33 2.48 -5.21 -13.97
N SER A 34 3.38 -4.39 -14.51
CA SER A 34 3.56 -4.27 -15.97
C SER A 34 4.19 -5.51 -16.63
N VAL A 35 4.90 -6.35 -15.86
CA VAL A 35 5.64 -7.52 -16.37
C VAL A 35 4.97 -8.87 -16.10
N VAL A 36 3.87 -8.89 -15.34
CA VAL A 36 3.14 -10.11 -15.00
C VAL A 36 1.72 -10.06 -15.53
N ASP A 37 1.10 -11.22 -15.72
CA ASP A 37 -0.30 -11.29 -16.12
C ASP A 37 -1.25 -10.90 -14.99
N LEU A 38 -2.40 -10.34 -15.36
CA LEU A 38 -3.44 -9.85 -14.44
C LEU A 38 -3.90 -10.93 -13.44
N SER A 39 -3.97 -12.20 -13.87
CA SER A 39 -4.36 -13.33 -13.01
C SER A 39 -3.39 -13.59 -11.86
N MET A 40 -2.16 -13.08 -11.95
CA MET A 40 -1.07 -13.35 -11.01
C MET A 40 -0.83 -12.20 -10.02
N TYR A 41 -1.45 -11.03 -10.21
CA TYR A 41 -1.16 -9.82 -9.41
C TYR A 41 -1.27 -10.10 -7.93
N GLN A 42 -2.39 -10.65 -7.46
CA GLN A 42 -2.62 -10.94 -6.04
C GLN A 42 -1.51 -11.82 -5.44
N LYS A 43 -1.07 -12.85 -6.18
CA LYS A 43 -0.02 -13.78 -5.73
C LYS A 43 1.34 -13.07 -5.67
N VAL A 44 1.65 -12.28 -6.69
CA VAL A 44 2.91 -11.54 -6.78
C VAL A 44 2.98 -10.43 -5.72
N THR A 45 1.91 -9.66 -5.50
CA THR A 45 1.81 -8.67 -4.42
C THR A 45 2.05 -9.34 -3.06
N SER A 46 1.43 -10.51 -2.83
CA SER A 46 1.61 -11.28 -1.60
C SER A 46 3.07 -11.70 -1.42
N TYR A 47 3.74 -12.19 -2.47
CA TYR A 47 5.15 -12.58 -2.41
C TYR A 47 6.07 -11.39 -2.13
N CYS A 48 5.90 -10.27 -2.83
CA CYS A 48 6.68 -9.05 -2.58
C CYS A 48 6.53 -8.58 -1.14
N ARG A 49 5.30 -8.44 -0.64
CA ARG A 49 5.03 -8.01 0.75
C ARG A 49 5.60 -8.98 1.79
N SER A 50 5.47 -10.28 1.55
CA SER A 50 6.01 -11.31 2.45
C SER A 50 7.54 -11.25 2.50
N ALA A 51 8.20 -11.12 1.34
CA ALA A 51 9.64 -10.99 1.27
C ALA A 51 10.15 -9.76 2.03
N THR A 52 9.47 -8.62 1.91
CA THR A 52 9.80 -7.40 2.68
C THR A 52 9.69 -7.63 4.19
N LEU A 53 8.60 -8.25 4.66
CA LEU A 53 8.40 -8.53 6.10
C LEU A 53 9.42 -9.52 6.65
N VAL A 54 9.76 -10.57 5.89
CA VAL A 54 10.83 -11.51 6.24
C VAL A 54 12.16 -10.79 6.30
N GLY A 55 12.46 -9.91 5.33
CA GLY A 55 13.65 -9.06 5.33
C GLY A 55 13.76 -8.21 6.59
N PHE A 56 12.68 -7.53 7.00
CA PHE A 56 12.64 -6.77 8.25
C PHE A 56 12.89 -7.66 9.47
N THR A 57 12.24 -8.82 9.53
CA THR A 57 12.40 -9.76 10.65
C THR A 57 13.85 -10.25 10.77
N VAL A 58 14.44 -10.70 9.65
CA VAL A 58 15.83 -11.16 9.61
C VAL A 58 16.78 -10.02 9.97
N GLY A 59 16.55 -8.81 9.45
CA GLY A 59 17.34 -7.63 9.76
C GLY A 59 17.30 -7.25 11.25
N SER A 60 16.11 -7.23 11.86
CA SER A 60 15.94 -6.92 13.29
C SER A 60 16.56 -7.98 14.19
N VAL A 61 16.36 -9.28 13.90
CA VAL A 61 16.96 -10.37 14.67
C VAL A 61 18.49 -10.33 14.55
N LEU A 62 19.01 -10.20 13.32
CA LEU A 62 20.44 -10.12 13.09
C LEU A 62 21.04 -8.90 13.79
N GLY A 63 20.41 -7.73 13.67
CA GLY A 63 20.84 -6.51 14.34
C GLY A 63 20.88 -6.66 15.86
N GLN A 64 19.83 -7.23 16.45
CA GLN A 64 19.77 -7.50 17.89
C GLN A 64 20.87 -8.48 18.32
N ILE A 65 21.09 -9.58 17.59
CA ILE A 65 22.15 -10.55 17.91
C ILE A 65 23.54 -9.90 17.82
N LEU A 66 23.82 -9.15 16.74
CA LEU A 66 25.11 -8.52 16.54
C LEU A 66 25.43 -7.49 17.65
N VAL A 67 24.45 -6.70 18.06
CA VAL A 67 24.65 -5.71 19.13
C VAL A 67 24.73 -6.38 20.51
N SER A 68 23.79 -7.27 20.83
CA SER A 68 23.65 -7.82 22.20
C SER A 68 24.59 -8.98 22.52
N VAL A 69 24.89 -9.85 21.55
CA VAL A 69 25.73 -11.04 21.76
C VAL A 69 27.15 -10.79 21.26
N ALA A 70 27.30 -10.26 20.04
CA ALA A 70 28.62 -10.05 19.45
C ALA A 70 29.27 -8.73 19.88
N GLY A 71 28.54 -7.83 20.55
CA GLY A 71 29.05 -6.53 21.00
C GLY A 71 29.43 -5.59 19.84
N TRP A 72 28.83 -5.77 18.66
CA TRP A 72 29.16 -4.96 17.49
C TRP A 72 28.63 -3.54 17.61
N SER A 73 29.41 -2.59 17.09
CA SER A 73 29.03 -1.18 17.03
C SER A 73 27.92 -0.93 16.00
N LEU A 74 27.11 0.12 16.21
CA LEU A 74 26.11 0.58 15.24
C LEU A 74 26.74 0.94 13.88
N PHE A 75 28.01 1.35 13.86
CA PHE A 75 28.74 1.59 12.62
C PHE A 75 28.84 0.31 11.78
N SER A 76 29.22 -0.81 12.40
CA SER A 76 29.31 -2.11 11.72
C SER A 76 27.97 -2.57 11.14
N LEU A 77 26.87 -2.32 11.86
CA LEU A 77 25.52 -2.61 11.37
C LEU A 77 25.18 -1.78 10.12
N ASN A 78 25.52 -0.48 10.13
CA ASN A 78 25.30 0.38 8.96
C ASN A 78 26.13 -0.06 7.75
N VAL A 79 27.34 -0.62 7.95
CA VAL A 79 28.16 -1.17 6.86
C VAL A 79 27.47 -2.38 6.24
N ILE A 80 26.97 -3.33 7.05
CA ILE A 80 26.23 -4.49 6.55
C ILE A 80 25.01 -4.04 5.73
N SER A 81 24.21 -3.11 6.26
CA SER A 81 23.03 -2.59 5.55
C SER A 81 23.39 -1.97 4.20
N LEU A 82 24.49 -1.20 4.13
CA LEU A 82 24.97 -0.63 2.87
C LEU A 82 25.40 -1.73 1.87
N THR A 83 26.09 -2.77 2.33
CA THR A 83 26.44 -3.92 1.50
C THR A 83 25.19 -4.60 0.94
N CYS A 84 24.18 -4.87 1.76
CA CYS A 84 22.93 -5.49 1.32
C CYS A 84 22.21 -4.66 0.25
N VAL A 85 22.07 -3.34 0.46
CA VAL A 85 21.44 -2.43 -0.52
C VAL A 85 22.25 -2.37 -1.82
N SER A 86 23.58 -2.40 -1.74
CA SER A 86 24.45 -2.37 -2.92
C SER A 86 24.32 -3.65 -3.77
N VAL A 87 24.22 -4.81 -3.11
CA VAL A 87 23.93 -6.09 -3.79
C VAL A 87 22.55 -6.06 -4.42
N ALA A 88 21.52 -5.58 -3.71
CA ALA A 88 20.17 -5.47 -4.26
C ALA A 88 20.12 -4.55 -5.50
N PHE A 89 20.84 -3.43 -5.47
CA PHE A 89 20.99 -2.53 -6.60
C PHE A 89 21.65 -3.22 -7.81
N ALA A 90 22.71 -4.00 -7.59
CA ALA A 90 23.35 -4.77 -8.65
C ALA A 90 22.41 -5.82 -9.26
N VAL A 91 21.60 -6.50 -8.42
CA VAL A 91 20.60 -7.48 -8.86
C VAL A 91 19.50 -6.83 -9.71
N ALA A 92 19.11 -5.59 -9.40
CA ALA A 92 18.06 -4.88 -10.12
C ALA A 92 18.37 -4.66 -11.62
N TRP A 93 19.65 -4.61 -12.03
CA TRP A 93 20.03 -4.51 -13.45
C TRP A 93 19.70 -5.74 -14.28
N PHE A 94 19.45 -6.89 -13.64
CA PHE A 94 19.09 -8.13 -14.32
C PHE A 94 17.57 -8.32 -14.42
N LEU A 95 16.78 -7.35 -13.97
CA LEU A 95 15.32 -7.40 -14.06
C LEU A 95 14.84 -7.17 -15.51
N PRO A 96 13.79 -7.89 -15.97
CA PRO A 96 13.29 -7.77 -17.34
C PRO A 96 12.71 -6.37 -17.61
N MET A 97 12.97 -5.83 -18.80
CA MET A 97 12.37 -4.56 -19.23
C MET A 97 10.87 -4.74 -19.50
N PRO A 98 10.01 -3.81 -19.03
CA PRO A 98 8.58 -3.92 -19.24
C PRO A 98 8.22 -3.68 -20.70
N GLN A 99 7.58 -4.67 -21.33
CA GLN A 99 7.18 -4.60 -22.75
C GLN A 99 5.86 -3.85 -22.98
N LYS A 100 5.06 -3.65 -21.92
CA LYS A 100 3.78 -2.94 -21.98
C LYS A 100 3.85 -1.67 -21.14
N SER A 101 3.62 -0.52 -21.77
CA SER A 101 3.30 0.69 -21.03
C SER A 101 1.86 0.61 -20.52
N LEU A 102 1.68 0.62 -19.20
CA LEU A 102 0.38 0.70 -18.52
C LEU A 102 -0.41 1.98 -18.87
N PHE A 103 0.24 3.02 -19.40
CA PHE A 103 -0.38 4.33 -19.66
C PHE A 103 -0.56 4.69 -21.14
N PHE A 104 0.06 3.97 -22.09
CA PHE A 104 0.22 4.47 -23.46
C PHE A 104 -0.49 3.68 -24.57
N HIS A 105 -1.31 2.67 -24.25
CA HIS A 105 -2.06 1.95 -25.29
C HIS A 105 -3.54 1.81 -24.94
N HIS A 106 -4.32 2.83 -25.29
CA HIS A 106 -5.72 2.61 -25.59
C HIS A 106 -5.78 1.97 -26.98
N VAL A 107 -6.08 0.66 -27.04
CA VAL A 107 -6.58 0.07 -28.29
C VAL A 107 -7.97 0.70 -28.51
N PRO A 108 -8.19 1.48 -29.58
CA PRO A 108 -9.54 1.92 -29.91
C PRO A 108 -10.40 0.68 -30.12
N PRO A 109 -11.65 0.63 -29.65
CA PRO A 109 -12.54 -0.47 -30.01
C PRO A 109 -12.68 -0.47 -31.53
N ALA A 110 -12.05 -1.45 -32.18
CA ALA A 110 -12.25 -1.71 -33.60
C ALA A 110 -13.74 -1.95 -33.81
N ASP A 111 -14.31 -1.26 -34.80
CA ASP A 111 -15.70 -1.30 -35.21
C ASP A 111 -16.27 -2.72 -35.27
N GLN A 112 -16.89 -3.15 -34.17
CA GLN A 112 -17.74 -4.32 -34.14
C GLN A 112 -19.18 -3.83 -34.29
N GLY A 113 -19.58 -3.49 -35.53
CA GLY A 113 -20.93 -2.98 -35.70
C GLY A 113 -21.39 -2.48 -37.06
N ARG A 114 -21.01 -3.09 -38.20
CA ARG A 114 -21.86 -3.00 -39.41
C ARG A 114 -21.51 -3.99 -40.52
N ASN A 115 -21.88 -5.26 -40.36
CA ASN A 115 -22.13 -6.12 -41.52
C ASN A 115 -23.61 -6.49 -41.56
N GLY A 116 -24.30 -5.78 -42.46
CA GLY A 116 -25.70 -6.02 -42.79
C GLY A 116 -25.88 -7.40 -43.40
N VAL A 117 -26.97 -8.03 -42.97
CA VAL A 117 -27.55 -9.24 -43.54
C VAL A 117 -27.82 -9.05 -45.04
N LYS A 118 -27.34 -9.96 -45.88
CA LYS A 118 -28.07 -10.47 -47.06
C LYS A 118 -27.55 -11.86 -47.51
N PRO A 119 -28.41 -12.74 -48.05
CA PRO A 119 -28.18 -14.19 -48.13
C PRO A 119 -27.88 -14.72 -49.55
N GLN A 120 -27.62 -16.05 -49.63
CA GLN A 120 -27.50 -16.95 -50.80
C GLN A 120 -26.14 -16.93 -51.54
N ASN A 121 -25.58 -18.03 -52.06
CA ASN A 121 -25.99 -19.43 -52.20
C ASN A 121 -24.75 -20.29 -52.59
N GLY A 122 -24.74 -21.57 -52.19
CA GLY A 122 -24.28 -22.71 -52.99
C GLY A 122 -22.78 -22.99 -53.20
N GLY A 123 -22.33 -24.16 -52.72
CA GLY A 123 -21.52 -25.04 -53.58
C GLY A 123 -20.26 -25.72 -52.99
N ILE A 124 -20.45 -26.99 -52.60
CA ILE A 124 -19.55 -28.15 -52.82
C ILE A 124 -18.32 -28.33 -51.91
N ALA A 125 -18.29 -29.54 -51.31
CA ALA A 125 -17.28 -30.15 -50.46
C ALA A 125 -16.04 -30.66 -51.22
N THR A 126 -14.89 -30.80 -50.53
CA THR A 126 -14.21 -32.10 -50.27
C THR A 126 -12.88 -31.92 -49.50
N ASP A 127 -12.78 -32.69 -48.42
CA ASP A 127 -11.66 -33.36 -47.73
C ASP A 127 -10.16 -33.10 -48.05
N ILE A 128 -9.35 -33.15 -46.96
CA ILE A 128 -8.20 -34.06 -46.67
C ILE A 128 -7.02 -33.37 -45.92
N SER A 129 -6.75 -33.92 -44.72
CA SER A 129 -5.51 -34.09 -43.94
C SER A 129 -4.54 -32.96 -43.54
N ALA A 130 -4.41 -32.85 -42.22
CA ALA A 130 -3.20 -33.02 -41.39
C ALA A 130 -1.96 -32.12 -41.63
N SER A 131 -1.63 -31.30 -40.63
CA SER A 131 -0.42 -31.49 -39.80
C SER A 131 -0.34 -30.44 -38.69
N ASN A 132 0.28 -30.84 -37.57
CA ASN A 132 0.68 -30.00 -36.45
C ASN A 132 1.47 -28.79 -36.94
N HIS A 133 1.28 -27.59 -36.36
CA HIS A 133 2.37 -26.71 -35.94
C HIS A 133 1.80 -25.49 -35.19
N LEU A 134 2.37 -25.22 -34.01
CA LEU A 134 2.19 -23.99 -33.24
C LEU A 134 2.62 -22.78 -34.08
N PRO A 135 1.96 -21.62 -34.00
CA PRO A 135 2.48 -20.41 -34.63
C PRO A 135 3.63 -19.85 -33.79
N GLN A 136 4.83 -20.10 -34.29
CA GLN A 136 6.08 -19.42 -33.98
C GLN A 136 6.02 -18.04 -34.65
N TRP A 137 5.96 -16.96 -33.86
CA TRP A 137 6.06 -15.59 -34.37
C TRP A 137 7.52 -15.25 -34.62
N GLU A 138 8.01 -15.60 -35.81
CA GLU A 138 9.29 -15.13 -36.35
C GLU A 138 9.07 -13.88 -37.22
N ASP A 139 9.80 -12.82 -36.85
CA ASP A 139 10.46 -11.85 -37.73
C ASP A 139 9.70 -11.33 -38.95
N VAL A 140 8.84 -10.34 -38.73
CA VAL A 140 8.46 -9.36 -39.76
C VAL A 140 8.49 -7.96 -39.14
N GLU A 141 9.66 -7.31 -39.15
CA GLU A 141 9.80 -5.88 -39.44
C GLU A 141 11.30 -5.49 -39.55
N SER A 142 12.04 -6.12 -40.47
CA SER A 142 13.35 -5.62 -40.89
C SER A 142 13.41 -5.50 -42.40
N LYS A 143 12.98 -4.35 -42.92
CA LYS A 143 13.44 -3.70 -44.17
C LYS A 143 12.56 -2.50 -44.49
N ILE A 144 13.03 -1.30 -44.14
CA ILE A 144 12.64 -0.07 -44.85
C ILE A 144 13.95 0.61 -45.27
N PRO A 145 14.18 0.84 -46.59
CA PRO A 145 15.42 1.39 -47.10
C PRO A 145 15.57 2.89 -46.79
N LEU A 146 16.82 3.29 -46.57
CA LEU A 146 17.27 4.66 -46.36
C LEU A 146 16.98 5.55 -47.58
N ASN A 147 16.48 6.76 -47.30
CA ASN A 147 16.52 7.98 -48.10
C ASN A 147 15.42 8.19 -49.16
N THR A 148 14.46 9.06 -48.84
CA THR A 148 13.80 9.99 -49.78
C THR A 148 13.43 11.24 -48.99
N GLU A 149 13.87 12.40 -49.46
CA GLU A 149 13.66 13.72 -48.85
C GLU A 149 12.16 14.03 -48.71
N GLU A 150 11.68 14.20 -47.48
CA GLU A 150 10.40 14.85 -47.18
C GLU A 150 10.66 16.30 -46.70
N PRO A 151 9.84 17.29 -47.10
CA PRO A 151 10.00 18.69 -46.70
C PRO A 151 9.80 18.86 -45.18
N PRO A 152 10.29 19.95 -44.57
CA PRO A 152 10.27 20.09 -43.12
C PRO A 152 8.83 20.17 -42.63
N VAL A 153 8.32 19.06 -42.11
CA VAL A 153 7.15 19.07 -41.25
C VAL A 153 7.60 19.76 -39.97
N GLU A 154 7.12 20.98 -39.75
CA GLU A 154 7.19 21.63 -38.45
C GLU A 154 6.77 20.61 -37.39
N GLU A 155 7.72 20.21 -36.54
CA GLU A 155 7.43 19.50 -35.30
C GLU A 155 6.55 20.42 -34.43
N GLN A 156 5.24 20.29 -34.58
CA GLN A 156 4.33 20.73 -33.53
C GLN A 156 4.57 19.85 -32.31
N GLU A 157 5.33 20.40 -31.35
CA GLU A 157 5.48 19.83 -30.01
C GLU A 157 4.12 19.34 -29.47
N PRO A 158 4.01 18.09 -28.97
CA PRO A 158 2.76 17.57 -28.46
C PRO A 158 2.48 18.12 -27.05
N LYS A 159 2.13 19.40 -26.96
CA LYS A 159 1.61 20.05 -25.74
C LYS A 159 0.21 19.58 -25.28
N PRO A 160 -0.69 18.97 -26.09
CA PRO A 160 -1.97 18.48 -25.56
C PRO A 160 -1.89 17.14 -24.81
N ALA A 161 -0.77 16.41 -24.85
CA ALA A 161 -0.66 15.09 -24.24
C ALA A 161 -0.68 15.11 -22.69
N ARG A 162 0.01 16.07 -22.05
CA ARG A 162 0.11 16.12 -20.58
C ARG A 162 -1.20 16.52 -19.91
N LEU A 163 -1.89 17.51 -20.47
CA LEU A 163 -3.20 17.98 -19.97
C LEU A 163 -4.27 16.90 -20.15
N LEU A 164 -4.21 16.15 -21.26
CA LEU A 164 -5.08 14.99 -21.47
C LEU A 164 -4.81 13.90 -20.44
N VAL A 165 -3.54 13.55 -20.18
CA VAL A 165 -3.15 12.55 -19.17
C VAL A 165 -3.60 12.97 -17.77
N LEU A 166 -3.40 14.23 -17.38
CA LEU A 166 -3.88 14.75 -16.09
C LEU A 166 -5.41 14.70 -15.98
N LYS A 167 -6.13 14.98 -17.07
CA LYS A 167 -7.59 14.90 -17.10
C LYS A 167 -8.10 13.46 -17.00
N VAL A 168 -7.43 12.52 -17.66
CA VAL A 168 -7.73 11.07 -17.54
C VAL A 168 -7.47 10.59 -16.12
N LEU A 169 -6.31 10.90 -15.54
CA LEU A 169 -5.97 10.60 -14.15
C LEU A 169 -7.00 11.18 -13.16
N TRP A 170 -7.46 12.42 -13.40
CA TRP A 170 -8.47 13.05 -12.56
C TRP A 170 -9.83 12.36 -12.67
N ASN A 171 -10.24 11.97 -13.87
CA ASN A 171 -11.48 11.20 -14.05
C ASN A 171 -11.38 9.81 -13.38
N ASP A 172 -10.25 9.11 -13.54
CA ASP A 172 -10.01 7.83 -12.89
C ASP A 172 -10.01 7.96 -11.36
N PHE A 173 -9.43 9.05 -10.84
CA PHE A 173 -9.49 9.41 -9.43
C PHE A 173 -10.94 9.56 -8.96
N LEU A 174 -11.74 10.41 -9.63
CA LEU A 174 -13.14 10.62 -9.26
C LEU A 174 -13.94 9.31 -9.30
N ILE A 175 -13.75 8.48 -10.33
CA ILE A 175 -14.45 7.20 -10.45
C ILE A 175 -14.09 6.24 -9.31
N CYS A 176 -12.80 6.12 -8.96
CA CYS A 176 -12.37 5.24 -7.87
C CYS A 176 -13.01 5.63 -6.53
N TYR A 177 -12.89 6.90 -6.16
CA TYR A 177 -13.32 7.41 -4.86
C TYR A 177 -14.83 7.72 -4.79
N SER A 178 -15.57 7.57 -5.90
CA SER A 178 -17.04 7.65 -5.90
C SER A 178 -17.70 6.44 -5.25
N SER A 179 -17.03 5.28 -5.19
CA SER A 179 -17.59 4.10 -4.53
C SER A 179 -17.43 4.18 -3.01
N ARG A 180 -18.56 4.12 -2.28
CA ARG A 180 -18.56 4.24 -0.81
C ARG A 180 -17.65 3.22 -0.10
N PRO A 181 -17.68 1.91 -0.44
CA PRO A 181 -16.81 0.94 0.22
C PRO A 181 -15.32 1.28 0.03
N LEU A 182 -14.92 1.62 -1.19
CA LEU A 182 -13.53 1.96 -1.49
C LEU A 182 -13.09 3.22 -0.75
N LEU A 183 -13.91 4.28 -0.77
CA LEU A 183 -13.62 5.50 -0.03
C LEU A 183 -13.45 5.23 1.47
N CYS A 184 -14.32 4.39 2.04
CA CYS A 184 -14.26 4.01 3.46
C CYS A 184 -12.94 3.30 3.82
N TRP A 185 -12.56 2.29 3.04
CA TRP A 185 -11.30 1.57 3.23
C TRP A 185 -10.08 2.46 2.98
N SER A 186 -10.11 3.32 1.96
CA SER A 186 -9.00 4.25 1.66
C SER A 186 -8.82 5.32 2.72
N VAL A 187 -9.91 5.91 3.23
CA VAL A 187 -9.85 6.90 4.32
C VAL A 187 -9.30 6.24 5.59
N TRP A 188 -9.79 5.05 5.95
CA TRP A 188 -9.25 4.31 7.09
C TRP A 188 -7.76 4.01 6.92
N TRP A 189 -7.37 3.56 5.73
CA TRP A 189 -5.98 3.23 5.39
C TRP A 189 -5.07 4.44 5.59
N ALA A 190 -5.46 5.61 5.05
CA ALA A 190 -4.63 6.81 5.13
C ALA A 190 -4.50 7.34 6.57
N LEU A 191 -5.63 7.42 7.29
CA LEU A 191 -5.64 7.86 8.69
C LEU A 191 -4.84 6.91 9.59
N SER A 192 -5.08 5.61 9.47
CA SER A 192 -4.41 4.62 10.33
C SER A 192 -2.93 4.50 10.02
N THR A 193 -2.51 4.67 8.76
CA THR A 193 -1.09 4.71 8.37
C THR A 193 -0.38 5.92 8.98
N CYS A 194 -1.02 7.10 8.98
CA CYS A 194 -0.51 8.28 9.68
C CYS A 194 -0.31 8.00 11.19
N GLY A 195 -1.36 7.53 11.87
CA GLY A 195 -1.29 7.20 13.30
C GLY A 195 -0.26 6.12 13.61
N TYR A 196 -0.10 5.13 12.73
CA TYR A 196 0.92 4.10 12.86
C TYR A 196 2.33 4.68 12.81
N PHE A 197 2.61 5.57 11.85
CA PHE A 197 3.93 6.20 11.77
C PHE A 197 4.24 7.06 12.98
N GLN A 198 3.25 7.77 13.54
CA GLN A 198 3.44 8.50 14.78
C GLN A 198 3.86 7.58 15.93
N VAL A 199 3.10 6.50 16.17
CA VAL A 199 3.42 5.55 17.25
C VAL A 199 4.80 4.92 17.05
N VAL A 200 5.12 4.45 15.84
CA VAL A 200 6.40 3.76 15.58
C VAL A 200 7.60 4.69 15.65
N ASN A 201 7.51 5.90 15.10
CA ASN A 201 8.63 6.85 15.12
C ASN A 201 9.01 7.28 16.54
N TYR A 202 8.01 7.33 17.44
CA TYR A 202 8.19 7.82 18.80
C TYR A 202 8.20 6.71 19.87
N ALA A 203 7.96 5.44 19.50
CA ALA A 203 7.99 4.31 20.44
C ALA A 203 9.33 4.14 21.15
N GLN A 204 10.45 4.30 20.44
CA GLN A 204 11.80 4.21 21.02
C GLN A 204 12.03 5.30 22.09
N VAL A 205 11.51 6.52 21.85
CA VAL A 205 11.60 7.64 22.80
C VAL A 205 10.76 7.35 24.04
N LEU A 206 9.54 6.82 23.86
CA LEU A 206 8.69 6.39 24.97
C LEU A 206 9.38 5.29 25.80
N TRP A 207 9.96 4.28 25.16
CA TRP A 207 10.66 3.19 25.86
C TRP A 207 11.87 3.69 26.65
N GLU A 208 12.64 4.63 26.12
CA GLU A 208 13.75 5.25 26.84
C GLU A 208 13.26 6.05 28.06
N GLN A 209 12.09 6.69 27.98
CA GLN A 209 11.49 7.37 29.13
C GLN A 209 11.02 6.37 30.20
N VAL A 210 10.38 5.26 29.79
CA VAL A 210 9.87 4.23 30.70
C VAL A 210 11.00 3.44 31.35
N MET A 211 12.05 3.11 30.59
CA MET A 211 13.23 2.40 31.08
C MET A 211 14.50 2.94 30.41
N PRO A 212 15.24 3.85 31.09
CA PRO A 212 16.47 4.42 30.56
C PRO A 212 17.53 3.35 30.27
N SER A 213 18.06 3.35 29.04
CA SER A 213 19.04 2.38 28.54
C SER A 213 20.38 2.41 29.28
N ARG A 214 20.67 3.48 30.03
CA ARG A 214 21.90 3.64 30.83
C ARG A 214 22.00 2.67 32.01
N HIS A 215 20.88 2.09 32.45
CA HIS A 215 20.82 1.33 33.71
C HIS A 215 20.18 -0.06 33.56
N ALA A 216 19.76 -0.47 32.36
CA ALA A 216 19.10 -1.75 32.14
C ALA A 216 19.39 -2.32 30.75
N ALA A 217 19.25 -3.65 30.61
CA ALA A 217 19.31 -4.32 29.32
C ALA A 217 18.08 -3.95 28.48
N VAL A 218 18.32 -3.48 27.25
CA VAL A 218 17.29 -3.01 26.32
C VAL A 218 16.95 -4.11 25.31
N TYR A 219 15.66 -4.42 25.16
CA TYR A 219 15.16 -5.48 24.28
C TYR A 219 14.40 -4.95 23.05
N ASN A 220 14.53 -3.66 22.74
CA ASN A 220 13.77 -2.96 21.69
C ASN A 220 13.83 -3.70 20.34
N GLY A 221 15.01 -4.15 19.89
CA GLY A 221 15.14 -4.89 18.63
C GLY A 221 14.47 -6.27 18.65
N GLY A 222 14.46 -6.94 19.81
CA GLY A 222 13.71 -8.19 20.01
C GLY A 222 12.20 -7.98 19.95
N VAL A 223 11.70 -6.88 20.50
CA VAL A 223 10.27 -6.51 20.44
C VAL A 223 9.85 -6.17 19.02
N GLU A 224 10.69 -5.45 18.26
CA GLU A 224 10.48 -5.19 16.84
C GLU A 224 10.44 -6.49 16.03
N ALA A 225 11.37 -7.42 16.28
CA ALA A 225 11.38 -8.72 15.62
C ALA A 225 10.12 -9.54 15.94
N ALA A 226 9.76 -9.65 17.22
CA ALA A 226 8.59 -10.40 17.67
C ALA A 226 7.29 -9.83 17.09
N SER A 227 7.11 -8.51 17.14
CA SER A 227 5.94 -7.84 16.57
C SER A 227 5.85 -7.99 15.05
N THR A 228 6.99 -7.95 14.34
CA THR A 228 7.03 -8.18 12.88
C THR A 228 6.66 -9.61 12.53
N LEU A 229 7.22 -10.59 13.24
CA LEU A 229 6.93 -12.01 13.02
C LEU A 229 5.46 -12.34 13.29
N LEU A 230 4.94 -11.91 14.44
CA LEU A 230 3.54 -12.13 14.81
C LEU A 230 2.59 -11.37 13.86
N GLY A 231 2.98 -10.18 13.40
CA GLY A 231 2.28 -9.46 12.34
C GLY A 231 2.22 -10.27 11.04
N ALA A 232 3.33 -10.88 10.61
CA ALA A 232 3.36 -11.73 9.42
C ALA A 232 2.45 -12.96 9.56
N VAL A 233 2.43 -13.60 10.74
CA VAL A 233 1.51 -14.71 11.03
C VAL A 233 0.05 -14.25 10.96
N ALA A 234 -0.28 -13.09 11.52
CA ALA A 234 -1.63 -12.53 11.46
C ALA A 234 -2.05 -12.21 10.01
N VAL A 235 -1.15 -11.62 9.22
CA VAL A 235 -1.36 -11.36 7.78
C VAL A 235 -1.59 -12.65 7.00
N PHE A 236 -0.83 -13.71 7.27
CA PHE A 236 -1.05 -15.01 6.65
C PHE A 236 -2.43 -15.59 7.03
N ALA A 237 -2.83 -15.46 8.31
CA ALA A 237 -4.13 -15.92 8.78
C ALA A 237 -5.32 -15.21 8.12
N VAL A 238 -5.18 -13.92 7.74
CA VAL A 238 -6.22 -13.16 7.03
C VAL A 238 -6.65 -13.85 5.74
N GLY A 239 -5.74 -14.54 5.04
CA GLY A 239 -6.06 -15.28 3.81
C GLY A 239 -7.10 -16.38 4.00
N TYR A 240 -7.32 -16.84 5.22
CA TYR A 240 -8.31 -17.87 5.56
C TYR A 240 -9.62 -17.31 6.12
N ILE A 241 -9.69 -15.99 6.37
CA ILE A 241 -10.87 -15.33 6.94
C ILE A 241 -11.95 -15.13 5.87
N LYS A 242 -13.04 -15.88 5.97
CA LYS A 242 -14.22 -15.76 5.11
C LYS A 242 -15.29 -14.88 5.76
N ILE A 243 -15.06 -13.57 5.79
CA ILE A 243 -16.02 -12.59 6.30
C ILE A 243 -16.61 -11.77 5.14
N SER A 244 -17.90 -11.46 5.20
CA SER A 244 -18.54 -10.53 4.27
C SER A 244 -18.17 -9.08 4.60
N TRP A 245 -17.03 -8.63 4.08
CA TRP A 245 -16.47 -7.29 4.32
C TRP A 245 -17.40 -6.14 3.91
N SER A 246 -18.32 -6.37 2.97
CA SER A 246 -19.37 -5.42 2.58
C SER A 246 -20.42 -5.12 3.66
N THR A 247 -20.51 -5.95 4.69
CA THR A 247 -21.47 -5.79 5.79
C THR A 247 -20.78 -5.51 7.12
N TRP A 248 -19.69 -6.22 7.40
CA TRP A 248 -18.99 -6.10 8.68
C TRP A 248 -17.75 -5.22 8.63
N GLY A 249 -17.32 -4.76 7.44
CA GLY A 249 -16.07 -4.01 7.27
C GLY A 249 -15.97 -2.79 8.20
N GLU A 250 -16.96 -1.90 8.18
CA GLU A 250 -16.96 -0.67 8.99
C GLU A 250 -16.96 -0.95 10.50
N LEU A 251 -17.72 -1.95 10.95
CA LEU A 251 -17.72 -2.37 12.35
C LEU A 251 -16.38 -2.98 12.76
N THR A 252 -15.77 -3.79 11.90
CA THR A 252 -14.45 -4.36 12.14
C THR A 252 -13.39 -3.26 12.23
N LEU A 253 -13.42 -2.29 11.30
CA LEU A 253 -12.51 -1.13 11.33
C LEU A 253 -12.68 -0.35 12.64
N SER A 254 -13.91 -0.12 13.08
CA SER A 254 -14.20 0.55 14.34
C SER A 254 -13.65 -0.22 15.55
N LEU A 255 -13.99 -1.50 15.68
CA LEU A 255 -13.58 -2.34 16.80
C LEU A 255 -12.07 -2.41 16.94
N PHE A 256 -11.36 -2.71 15.85
CA PHE A 256 -9.92 -2.85 15.93
C PHE A 256 -9.20 -1.50 16.02
N SER A 257 -9.75 -0.40 15.49
CA SER A 257 -9.24 0.95 15.80
C SER A 257 -9.39 1.30 17.27
N LEU A 258 -10.46 0.85 17.94
CA LEU A 258 -10.62 1.02 19.39
C LEU A 258 -9.60 0.17 20.17
N LEU A 259 -9.33 -1.06 19.72
CA LEU A 259 -8.29 -1.90 20.32
C LEU A 259 -6.89 -1.32 20.12
N ILE A 260 -6.61 -0.71 18.96
CA ILE A 260 -5.37 0.07 18.74
C ILE A 260 -5.30 1.24 19.73
N ALA A 261 -6.37 2.03 19.85
CA ALA A 261 -6.41 3.15 20.78
C ALA A 261 -6.12 2.72 22.23
N ALA A 262 -6.75 1.63 22.67
CA ALA A 262 -6.50 1.05 23.99
C ALA A 262 -5.06 0.58 24.16
N ALA A 263 -4.48 -0.12 23.18
CA ALA A 263 -3.09 -0.56 23.23
C ALA A 263 -2.12 0.63 23.33
N VAL A 264 -2.31 1.68 22.51
CA VAL A 264 -1.48 2.89 22.52
C VAL A 264 -1.63 3.65 23.85
N TYR A 265 -2.82 3.70 24.42
CA TYR A 265 -3.04 4.31 25.75
C TYR A 265 -2.36 3.54 26.89
N ILE A 266 -2.39 2.20 26.84
CA ILE A 266 -1.75 1.33 27.85
C ILE A 266 -0.22 1.44 27.77
N MET A 267 0.35 1.65 26.57
CA MET A 267 1.80 1.81 26.39
C MET A 267 2.40 2.93 27.25
N ASP A 268 1.67 4.03 27.41
CA ASP A 268 2.11 5.20 28.18
C ASP A 268 1.76 5.07 29.68
N THR A 269 0.52 4.70 29.99
CA THR A 269 -0.04 4.88 31.33
C THR A 269 0.47 3.93 32.41
N VAL A 270 0.93 2.73 32.05
CA VAL A 270 1.25 1.69 33.05
C VAL A 270 2.66 1.84 33.65
N GLY A 271 3.56 2.59 33.01
CA GLY A 271 4.91 2.84 33.53
C GLY A 271 5.77 1.58 33.69
N ASN A 272 5.41 0.47 33.03
CA ASN A 272 6.15 -0.78 33.04
C ASN A 272 6.58 -1.16 31.62
N ILE A 273 7.88 -1.39 31.41
CA ILE A 273 8.42 -1.66 30.07
C ILE A 273 7.86 -2.93 29.43
N TRP A 274 7.58 -3.98 30.20
CA TRP A 274 7.03 -5.23 29.66
C TRP A 274 5.59 -5.05 29.19
N VAL A 275 4.80 -4.26 29.93
CA VAL A 275 3.43 -3.91 29.52
C VAL A 275 3.46 -2.99 28.29
N CYS A 276 4.40 -2.04 28.24
CA CYS A 276 4.61 -1.18 27.08
C CYS A 276 4.99 -1.99 25.84
N TYR A 277 5.95 -2.90 25.94
CA TYR A 277 6.35 -3.82 24.88
C TYR A 277 5.21 -4.74 24.43
N ALA A 278 4.50 -5.37 25.36
CA ALA A 278 3.38 -6.24 25.02
C ALA A 278 2.26 -5.47 24.30
N SER A 279 1.95 -4.26 24.77
CA SER A 279 0.95 -3.39 24.15
C SER A 279 1.38 -2.92 22.76
N TYR A 280 2.67 -2.60 22.56
CA TYR A 280 3.22 -2.29 21.24
C TYR A 280 3.12 -3.48 20.27
N VAL A 281 3.42 -4.70 20.74
CA VAL A 281 3.28 -5.92 19.95
C VAL A 281 1.83 -6.12 19.52
N VAL A 282 0.87 -5.97 20.45
CA VAL A 282 -0.57 -6.05 20.15
C VAL A 282 -0.98 -4.99 19.13
N PHE A 283 -0.57 -3.73 19.33
CA PHE A 283 -0.79 -2.64 18.40
C PHE A 283 -0.31 -2.99 16.99
N ARG A 284 0.94 -3.44 16.84
CA ARG A 284 1.51 -3.78 15.53
C ARG A 284 0.78 -4.95 14.88
N ILE A 285 0.43 -5.99 15.63
CA ILE A 285 -0.32 -7.15 15.08
C ILE A 285 -1.67 -6.68 14.53
N ILE A 286 -2.43 -5.91 15.31
CA ILE A 286 -3.75 -5.42 14.90
C ILE A 286 -3.62 -4.51 13.67
N TYR A 287 -2.67 -3.58 13.68
CA TYR A 287 -2.43 -2.71 12.54
C TYR A 287 -2.06 -3.50 11.28
N MET A 288 -1.12 -4.44 11.37
CA MET A 288 -0.68 -5.25 10.22
C MET A 288 -1.82 -6.10 9.64
N LEU A 289 -2.67 -6.65 10.51
CA LEU A 289 -3.87 -7.37 10.08
C LEU A 289 -4.84 -6.46 9.33
N LEU A 290 -5.18 -5.29 9.90
CA LEU A 290 -6.15 -4.39 9.29
C LEU A 290 -5.63 -3.72 8.01
N ILE A 291 -4.37 -3.29 7.96
CA ILE A 291 -3.80 -2.68 6.76
C ILE A 291 -3.77 -3.67 5.60
N THR A 292 -3.58 -4.96 5.89
CA THR A 292 -3.68 -6.05 4.91
C THR A 292 -5.10 -6.23 4.41
N ILE A 293 -6.09 -6.28 5.30
CA ILE A 293 -7.51 -6.36 4.92
C ILE A 293 -7.90 -5.15 4.08
N ALA A 294 -7.54 -3.94 4.51
CA ALA A 294 -7.83 -2.70 3.79
C ALA A 294 -7.19 -2.72 2.39
N THR A 295 -5.93 -3.13 2.29
CA THR A 295 -5.22 -3.28 1.01
C THR A 295 -5.95 -4.28 0.10
N PHE A 296 -6.35 -5.44 0.62
CA PHE A 296 -7.10 -6.45 -0.13
C PHE A 296 -8.47 -5.92 -0.58
N GLN A 297 -9.19 -5.23 0.29
CA GLN A 297 -10.51 -4.68 -0.03
C GLN A 297 -10.43 -3.55 -1.05
N ILE A 298 -9.43 -2.67 -0.96
CA ILE A 298 -9.19 -1.63 -1.97
C ILE A 298 -8.84 -2.30 -3.31
N ALA A 299 -7.92 -3.26 -3.31
CA ALA A 299 -7.50 -3.97 -4.52
C ALA A 299 -8.66 -4.72 -5.20
N ALA A 300 -9.50 -5.41 -4.42
CA ALA A 300 -10.64 -6.18 -4.94
C ALA A 300 -11.75 -5.30 -5.56
N ASN A 301 -11.81 -4.02 -5.19
CA ASN A 301 -12.80 -3.07 -5.70
C ASN A 301 -12.26 -2.13 -6.78
N LEU A 302 -11.00 -2.31 -7.20
CA LEU A 302 -10.35 -1.47 -8.22
C LEU A 302 -10.20 -2.21 -9.56
N SER A 303 -10.29 -1.46 -10.65
CA SER A 303 -9.76 -1.91 -11.94
C SER A 303 -8.24 -1.92 -11.88
N MET A 304 -7.63 -2.87 -12.60
CA MET A 304 -6.19 -3.16 -12.53
C MET A 304 -5.31 -1.97 -12.93
N GLU A 305 -5.81 -1.08 -13.78
CA GLU A 305 -5.12 0.14 -14.24
C GLU A 305 -5.04 1.22 -13.15
N ARG A 306 -5.90 1.18 -12.13
CA ARG A 306 -6.08 2.28 -11.15
C ARG A 306 -5.44 1.99 -9.79
N TYR A 307 -4.80 0.83 -9.63
CA TYR A 307 -4.14 0.42 -8.40
C TYR A 307 -3.07 1.43 -7.94
N ALA A 308 -2.13 1.76 -8.82
CA ALA A 308 -1.02 2.66 -8.48
C ALA A 308 -1.50 4.06 -8.06
N LEU A 309 -2.56 4.56 -8.72
CA LEU A 309 -3.16 5.85 -8.41
C LEU A 309 -3.75 5.88 -6.99
N VAL A 310 -4.57 4.88 -6.64
CA VAL A 310 -5.22 4.85 -5.32
C VAL A 310 -4.22 4.67 -4.19
N PHE A 311 -3.30 3.71 -4.30
CA PHE A 311 -2.28 3.53 -3.26
C PHE A 311 -1.32 4.72 -3.18
N GLY A 312 -1.00 5.36 -4.30
CA GLY A 312 -0.20 6.59 -4.32
C GLY A 312 -0.88 7.75 -3.60
N VAL A 313 -2.16 8.01 -3.89
CA VAL A 313 -2.91 9.07 -3.20
C VAL A 313 -3.09 8.77 -1.72
N ASN A 314 -3.45 7.54 -1.37
CA ASN A 314 -3.59 7.13 0.03
C ASN A 314 -2.29 7.33 0.81
N THR A 315 -1.15 6.94 0.21
CA THR A 315 0.19 7.14 0.81
C THR A 315 0.51 8.61 0.96
N PHE A 316 0.26 9.43 -0.07
CA PHE A 316 0.47 10.88 0.00
C PHE A 316 -0.36 11.52 1.13
N ILE A 317 -1.64 11.19 1.24
CA ILE A 317 -2.52 11.70 2.30
C ILE A 317 -1.99 11.26 3.68
N ALA A 318 -1.61 9.99 3.85
CA ALA A 318 -1.06 9.49 5.11
C ALA A 318 0.20 10.26 5.53
N LEU A 319 1.15 10.48 4.62
CA LEU A 319 2.40 11.20 4.90
C LEU A 319 2.20 12.70 5.10
N ALA A 320 1.24 13.31 4.40
CA ALA A 320 0.87 14.71 4.61
C ALA A 320 0.24 14.90 5.99
N LEU A 321 -0.67 14.01 6.40
CA LEU A 321 -1.25 14.01 7.74
C LEU A 321 -0.20 13.73 8.81
N GLN A 322 0.73 12.80 8.56
CA GLN A 322 1.85 12.54 9.47
C GLN A 322 2.69 13.80 9.66
N THR A 323 3.09 14.46 8.56
CA THR A 323 3.85 15.71 8.62
C THR A 323 3.12 16.78 9.42
N LEU A 324 1.82 16.98 9.14
CA LEU A 324 0.99 17.96 9.85
C LEU A 324 0.91 17.65 11.34
N LEU A 325 0.65 16.38 11.69
CA LEU A 325 0.53 15.96 13.07
C LEU A 325 1.86 16.09 13.82
N THR A 326 2.98 15.75 13.18
CA THR A 326 4.34 15.96 13.73
C THR A 326 4.61 17.44 13.99
N LEU A 327 4.32 18.31 13.02
CA LEU A 327 4.53 19.76 13.17
C LEU A 327 3.69 20.37 14.29
N ILE A 328 2.45 19.90 14.46
CA ILE A 328 1.56 20.41 15.50
C ILE A 328 1.97 19.87 16.88
N VAL A 329 2.14 18.56 17.01
CA VAL A 329 2.24 17.87 18.30
C VAL A 329 3.67 17.79 18.82
N VAL A 330 4.63 17.54 17.94
CA VAL A 330 6.00 17.16 18.33
C VAL A 330 7.00 18.28 18.16
N ASP A 331 6.92 19.02 17.06
CA ASP A 331 7.89 20.07 16.77
C ASP A 331 7.78 21.23 17.76
N ALA A 332 8.93 21.81 18.14
CA ALA A 332 8.99 22.93 19.06
C ALA A 332 8.35 24.22 18.49
N SER A 333 8.23 24.32 17.16
CA SER A 333 7.50 25.42 16.49
C SER A 333 5.99 25.27 16.60
N GLY A 334 5.50 24.05 16.88
CA GLY A 334 4.12 23.75 17.22
C GLY A 334 3.90 23.79 18.73
N PHE A 335 3.40 22.70 19.30
CA PHE A 335 3.20 22.58 20.74
C PHE A 335 4.42 22.00 21.49
N GLY A 336 5.33 21.30 20.82
CA GLY A 336 6.51 20.71 21.45
C GLY A 336 6.18 19.81 22.64
N LEU A 337 5.14 18.98 22.53
CA LEU A 337 4.56 18.26 23.67
C LEU A 337 5.50 17.16 24.17
N GLU A 338 5.44 16.88 25.47
CA GLU A 338 6.13 15.73 26.05
C GLU A 338 5.58 14.42 25.49
N ILE A 339 6.46 13.42 25.34
CA ILE A 339 6.15 12.13 24.72
C ILE A 339 4.90 11.43 25.30
N THR A 340 4.64 11.58 26.60
CA THR A 340 3.45 11.05 27.27
C THR A 340 2.17 11.68 26.71
N THR A 341 2.17 13.00 26.55
CA THR A 341 1.06 13.75 25.96
C THR A 341 0.89 13.43 24.47
N GLN A 342 2.00 13.21 23.75
CA GLN A 342 1.96 12.77 22.36
C GLN A 342 1.23 11.41 22.23
N PHE A 343 1.58 10.42 23.07
CA PHE A 343 0.93 9.11 23.07
C PHE A 343 -0.54 9.16 23.50
N PHE A 344 -0.91 10.06 24.41
CA PHE A 344 -2.30 10.33 24.73
C PHE A 344 -3.08 10.87 23.52
N ILE A 345 -2.49 11.80 22.76
CA ILE A 345 -3.07 12.32 21.51
C ILE A 345 -3.20 11.21 20.46
N TYR A 346 -2.20 10.34 20.31
CA TYR A 346 -2.25 9.23 19.36
C TYR A 346 -3.33 8.21 19.73
N ALA A 347 -3.50 7.90 21.00
CA ALA A 347 -4.61 7.07 21.47
C ALA A 347 -5.97 7.72 21.17
N GLY A 348 -6.12 9.03 21.45
CA GLY A 348 -7.31 9.80 21.12
C GLY A 348 -7.60 9.86 19.62
N TYR A 349 -6.56 9.96 18.79
CA TYR A 349 -6.65 9.92 17.34
C TYR A 349 -7.27 8.60 16.84
N PHE A 350 -6.79 7.46 17.32
CA PHE A 350 -7.37 6.16 16.97
C PHE A 350 -8.77 5.94 17.55
N ALA A 351 -9.05 6.48 18.74
CA ALA A 351 -10.39 6.46 19.31
C ALA A 351 -11.39 7.26 18.44
N LEU A 352 -10.98 8.42 17.91
CA LEU A 352 -11.78 9.21 16.99
C LEU A 352 -12.06 8.44 15.68
N ILE A 353 -11.06 7.77 15.11
CA ILE A 353 -11.26 6.87 13.97
C ILE A 353 -12.30 5.81 14.33
N ALA A 354 -12.18 5.15 15.49
CA ALA A 354 -13.12 4.14 15.92
C ALA A 354 -14.57 4.65 15.99
N VAL A 355 -14.78 5.85 16.53
CA VAL A 355 -16.11 6.48 16.63
C VAL A 355 -16.69 6.81 15.26
N VAL A 356 -15.89 7.38 14.34
CA VAL A 356 -16.34 7.71 12.98
C VAL A 356 -16.80 6.47 12.23
N PHE A 357 -16.02 5.38 12.30
CA PHE A 357 -16.37 4.13 11.64
C PHE A 357 -17.52 3.39 12.34
N LEU A 358 -17.70 3.55 13.66
CA LEU A 358 -18.85 3.03 14.39
C LEU A 358 -20.14 3.69 13.93
N ALA A 359 -20.16 5.03 13.84
CA ALA A 359 -21.30 5.80 13.42
C ALA A 359 -21.71 5.46 11.97
N ASN A 360 -20.73 5.34 11.07
CA ASN A 360 -20.96 4.91 9.69
C ASN A 360 -21.51 3.48 9.63
N GLY A 361 -20.88 2.54 10.36
CA GLY A 361 -21.27 1.13 10.35
C GLY A 361 -22.68 0.90 10.90
N ALA A 362 -23.01 1.54 12.03
CA ALA A 362 -24.34 1.52 12.60
C ALA A 362 -25.37 2.11 11.64
N GLY A 363 -25.06 3.23 10.99
CA GLY A 363 -25.90 3.86 9.96
C GLY A 363 -26.19 2.95 8.76
N SER A 364 -25.17 2.24 8.27
CA SER A 364 -25.27 1.30 7.15
C SER A 364 -26.15 0.09 7.51
N ILE A 365 -25.98 -0.46 8.71
CA ILE A 365 -26.76 -1.59 9.22
C ILE A 365 -28.22 -1.19 9.43
N MET A 366 -28.49 -0.06 10.09
CA MET A 366 -29.85 0.46 10.30
C MET A 366 -30.60 0.66 8.98
N LYS A 367 -29.93 1.20 7.94
CA LYS A 367 -30.53 1.35 6.60
C LYS A 367 -30.85 0.01 5.94
N LYS A 368 -30.01 -1.01 6.12
CA LYS A 368 -30.25 -2.36 5.61
C LYS A 368 -31.43 -3.04 6.31
N TYR A 369 -31.55 -2.88 7.64
CA TYR A 369 -32.69 -3.39 8.40
C TYR A 369 -34.00 -2.70 7.97
N ARG A 370 -34.02 -1.37 7.88
CA ARG A 370 -35.23 -0.63 7.47
C ARG A 370 -35.71 -1.00 6.06
N LYS A 371 -34.80 -1.18 5.10
CA LYS A 371 -35.14 -1.67 3.75
C LYS A 371 -35.70 -3.10 3.73
N ARG A 372 -35.41 -3.92 4.74
CA ARG A 372 -35.88 -5.30 4.85
C ARG A 372 -37.26 -5.40 5.52
N GLU A 373 -37.67 -4.37 6.25
CA GLU A 373 -39.01 -4.23 6.85
C GLU A 373 -40.03 -3.60 5.89
N ASP A 374 -39.59 -2.95 4.80
CA ASP A 374 -40.45 -2.37 3.74
C ASP A 374 -40.64 -3.23 2.44
N PRO A 375 -40.74 -4.58 2.43
CA PRO A 375 -41.00 -5.32 1.19
C PRO A 375 -42.50 -5.35 0.79
N GLU A 376 -43.43 -4.96 1.67
CA GLU A 376 -44.89 -5.07 1.41
C GLU A 376 -45.52 -3.88 0.69
N SER A 377 -44.81 -2.76 0.48
CA SER A 377 -45.37 -1.59 -0.22
C SER A 377 -45.17 -1.59 -1.74
N SER A 378 -44.37 -2.51 -2.29
CA SER A 378 -44.06 -2.57 -3.73
C SER A 378 -44.81 -3.65 -4.51
N SER A 379 -45.59 -4.51 -3.83
CA SER A 379 -46.42 -5.54 -4.47
C SER A 379 -47.86 -5.09 -4.79
N GLN A 380 -48.29 -3.89 -4.40
CA GLN A 380 -49.66 -3.39 -4.64
C GLN A 380 -49.82 -2.50 -5.89
N VAL A 381 -48.78 -2.22 -6.69
CA VAL A 381 -48.91 -1.32 -7.85
C VAL A 381 -49.19 -2.04 -9.18
N ASN A 382 -49.14 -3.38 -9.22
CA ASN A 382 -49.45 -4.15 -10.43
C ASN A 382 -50.78 -4.93 -10.33
N THR A 383 -51.86 -4.28 -9.91
CA THR A 383 -53.24 -4.77 -10.19
C THR A 383 -54.21 -3.61 -10.15
N SER A 384 -54.42 -2.93 -11.28
CA SER A 384 -55.67 -2.25 -11.64
C SER A 384 -55.68 -1.99 -13.14
#